data_AF-A0A0G4H4E1-F1
#
_entry.id   AF-A0A0G4H4E1-F1
#
_cell.length_a   1.000
_cell.length_b   1.000
_cell.length_c   1.000
_cell.angle_alpha   90.00
_cell.angle_beta   90.00
_cell.angle_gamma   90.00
#
_symmetry.space_group_name_H-M   'P 1'
#
loop_
_entity.id
_entity.type
_entity.pdbx_description
1 polymer ?
#
loop_
_entity_poly.entity_id
_entity_poly.type
_entity_poly.pdbx_seq_one_letter_code
_entity_poly.pdbx_strand_id
1 'polypeptide(L)'
;MLRCVLALCSLFGVSRADVPHGLKLTDSAKTHKRFGAFEYIHPRPEAGLVSPLTTIALREGSSLQPGSIRGKLRVRGNKSGKAKGKLVLAADGKTVVFRSFQDFARGEMVRVKVREGIRTADGQKLGGMQWRFYLSDMNQTNETTKRKPSLSEEELTEAEKETTIREKNGVFTLDPPPLPGDIFYLQNNVSYLNLDDYHATFLRGGQFVNG
;
A
#
# COMPACT_ATOMS: atom_id res chain seq x y z
N MET A 1 -16.07 83.37 -17.71
CA MET A 1 -15.49 83.79 -16.42
C MET A 1 -16.50 83.41 -15.34
N LEU A 2 -16.31 82.29 -14.65
CA LEU A 2 -15.57 82.12 -13.39
C LEU A 2 -16.40 82.51 -12.14
N ARG A 3 -16.47 81.55 -11.19
CA ARG A 3 -16.88 81.64 -9.76
C ARG A 3 -18.38 81.37 -9.52
N CYS A 4 -18.85 80.65 -8.50
CA CYS A 4 -18.36 80.31 -7.16
C CYS A 4 -19.33 79.20 -6.59
N VAL A 5 -18.87 78.10 -5.98
CA VAL A 5 -18.75 77.86 -4.51
C VAL A 5 -19.89 77.00 -3.91
N LEU A 6 -19.47 75.79 -3.48
CA LEU A 6 -19.78 75.04 -2.25
C LEU A 6 -21.22 74.86 -1.73
N ALA A 7 -21.53 73.60 -1.42
CA ALA A 7 -22.20 73.05 -0.20
C ALA A 7 -23.03 71.80 -0.61
N LEU A 8 -23.12 70.65 0.07
CA LEU A 8 -22.86 70.17 1.41
C LEU A 8 -22.64 68.64 1.27
N CYS A 9 -21.56 68.06 1.79
CA CYS A 9 -21.57 67.20 2.97
C CYS A 9 -22.75 66.20 3.04
N SER A 10 -22.68 65.10 2.30
CA SER A 10 -23.45 63.88 2.56
C SER A 10 -22.62 62.92 3.40
N LEU A 11 -23.08 62.75 4.64
CA LEU A 11 -22.62 61.78 5.62
C LEU A 11 -22.68 60.36 5.05
N PHE A 12 -21.54 59.83 4.63
CA PHE A 12 -21.38 58.40 4.39
C PHE A 12 -21.39 57.69 5.74
N GLY A 13 -22.57 57.27 6.17
CA GLY A 13 -22.72 56.20 7.15
C GLY A 13 -22.17 54.91 6.55
N VAL A 14 -20.92 54.60 6.88
CA VAL A 14 -20.31 53.29 6.58
C VAL A 14 -21.00 52.26 7.47
N SER A 15 -22.06 51.67 6.93
CA SER A 15 -22.70 50.49 7.50
C SER A 15 -21.64 49.37 7.55
N ARG A 16 -21.40 48.83 8.75
CA ARG A 16 -20.59 47.63 8.97
C ARG A 16 -21.21 46.50 8.15
N ALA A 17 -20.63 46.22 6.99
CA ALA A 17 -20.92 45.02 6.25
C ALA A 17 -20.43 43.82 7.08
N ASP A 18 -21.37 42.94 7.42
CA ASP A 18 -21.12 41.57 7.84
C ASP A 18 -20.00 40.98 7.00
N VAL A 19 -18.96 40.48 7.66
CA VAL A 19 -17.94 39.66 7.01
C VAL A 19 -18.32 38.21 7.23
N PRO A 20 -19.00 37.54 6.29
CA PRO A 20 -19.19 36.11 6.36
C PRO A 20 -17.85 35.44 6.06
N HIS A 21 -17.04 35.21 7.10
CA HIS A 21 -15.92 34.27 7.03
C HIS A 21 -16.45 32.82 7.09
N GLY A 22 -17.32 32.49 6.14
CA GLY A 22 -17.64 31.12 5.78
C GLY A 22 -16.91 30.80 4.49
N LEU A 23 -15.63 30.43 4.58
CA LEU A 23 -14.97 29.68 3.51
C LEU A 23 -15.70 28.35 3.36
N LYS A 24 -16.81 28.38 2.61
CA LYS A 24 -17.40 27.19 2.05
C LYS A 24 -16.35 26.63 1.10
N LEU A 25 -15.66 25.59 1.53
CA LEU A 25 -14.94 24.66 0.65
C LEU A 25 -15.99 23.91 -0.19
N THR A 26 -16.68 24.65 -1.06
CA THR A 26 -17.48 24.07 -2.14
C THR A 26 -16.54 23.69 -3.25
N ASP A 27 -16.86 22.56 -3.89
CA ASP A 27 -16.13 21.92 -4.97
C ASP A 27 -14.89 21.15 -4.52
N SER A 28 -15.17 19.97 -3.95
CA SER A 28 -14.71 18.69 -4.49
C SER A 28 -13.60 18.84 -5.54
N ALA A 29 -12.39 19.14 -5.06
CA ALA A 29 -11.22 19.22 -5.91
C ALA A 29 -11.02 17.81 -6.47
N LYS A 30 -11.45 17.62 -7.72
CA LYS A 30 -11.33 16.38 -8.46
C LYS A 30 -9.84 16.18 -8.71
N THR A 31 -9.14 15.63 -7.72
CA THR A 31 -7.71 15.38 -7.76
C THR A 31 -7.43 14.57 -9.02
N HIS A 32 -6.75 15.19 -9.98
CA HIS A 32 -6.35 14.52 -11.21
C HIS A 32 -5.37 13.41 -10.85
N LYS A 33 -5.88 12.18 -10.78
CA LYS A 33 -5.08 10.99 -10.54
C LYS A 33 -4.08 10.84 -11.68
N ARG A 34 -2.79 10.93 -11.34
CA ARG A 34 -1.67 10.98 -12.32
C ARG A 34 -1.55 9.69 -13.14
N PHE A 35 -2.13 8.59 -12.68
CA PHE A 35 -2.06 7.28 -13.31
C PHE A 35 -3.47 6.74 -13.63
N GLY A 36 -4.28 7.57 -14.30
CA GLY A 36 -5.64 7.21 -14.67
C GLY A 36 -6.56 7.15 -13.45
N ALA A 37 -7.03 5.96 -13.07
CA ALA A 37 -7.83 5.78 -11.85
C ALA A 37 -6.97 5.56 -10.59
N PHE A 38 -5.64 5.51 -10.73
CA PHE A 38 -4.72 5.19 -9.64
C PHE A 38 -3.93 6.42 -9.18
N GLU A 39 -3.80 6.58 -7.86
CA GLU A 39 -2.98 7.61 -7.22
C GLU A 39 -1.50 7.24 -7.21
N TYR A 40 -1.19 5.95 -7.10
CA TYR A 40 0.18 5.45 -7.03
C TYR A 40 0.33 4.14 -7.81
N ILE A 41 1.45 4.00 -8.52
CA ILE A 41 1.86 2.78 -9.19
C ILE A 41 3.36 2.53 -9.00
N HIS A 42 3.72 1.25 -8.89
CA HIS A 42 5.08 0.78 -8.76
C HIS A 42 5.32 -0.46 -9.63
N PRO A 43 6.44 -0.54 -10.36
CA PRO A 43 7.36 0.56 -10.67
C PRO A 43 6.69 1.68 -11.48
N ARG A 44 7.29 2.87 -11.50
CA ARG A 44 6.79 3.98 -12.32
C ARG A 44 6.86 3.64 -13.83
N PRO A 45 6.01 4.25 -14.67
CA PRO A 45 6.13 4.12 -16.12
C PRO A 45 7.51 4.55 -16.59
N GLU A 46 8.08 3.77 -17.51
CA GLU A 46 9.43 3.95 -18.07
C GLU A 46 10.56 3.96 -17.02
N ALA A 47 10.32 3.49 -15.79
CA ALA A 47 11.39 3.33 -14.80
C ALA A 47 12.46 2.36 -15.33
N GLY A 48 13.73 2.71 -15.13
CA GLY A 48 14.88 1.88 -15.49
C GLY A 48 15.57 1.28 -14.27
N LEU A 49 16.47 0.32 -14.53
CA LEU A 49 17.32 -0.31 -13.52
C LEU A 49 16.54 -0.95 -12.35
N VAL A 50 15.31 -1.40 -12.62
CA VAL A 50 14.48 -2.05 -11.60
C VAL A 50 15.02 -3.46 -11.32
N SER A 51 14.96 -3.90 -10.07
CA SER A 51 15.39 -5.26 -9.71
C SER A 51 14.51 -6.32 -10.39
N PRO A 52 15.09 -7.43 -10.89
CA PRO A 52 14.33 -8.59 -11.37
C PRO A 52 13.37 -9.21 -10.34
N LEU A 53 13.59 -8.94 -9.05
CA LEU A 53 12.76 -9.40 -7.94
C LEU A 53 11.64 -8.41 -7.57
N THR A 54 11.44 -7.35 -8.36
CA THR A 54 10.49 -6.29 -8.03
C THR A 54 9.07 -6.81 -7.87
N THR A 55 8.36 -6.26 -6.89
CA THR A 55 6.90 -6.36 -6.81
C THR A 55 6.26 -5.28 -7.64
N ILE A 56 5.01 -5.51 -8.05
CA ILE A 56 4.20 -4.54 -8.75
C ILE A 56 3.07 -4.11 -7.82
N ALA A 57 2.91 -2.81 -7.60
CA ALA A 57 1.88 -2.29 -6.72
C ALA A 57 1.07 -1.18 -7.41
N LEU A 58 -0.21 -1.09 -7.07
CA LEU A 58 -1.12 -0.06 -7.54
C LEU A 58 -2.08 0.32 -6.42
N ARG A 59 -2.27 1.63 -6.21
CA ARG A 59 -3.16 2.19 -5.18
C ARG A 59 -4.16 3.13 -5.84
N GLU A 60 -5.43 2.89 -5.56
CA GLU A 60 -6.54 3.70 -6.11
C GLU A 60 -6.72 4.98 -5.30
N GLY A 61 -6.80 4.87 -3.97
CA GLY A 61 -7.07 5.98 -3.04
C GLY A 61 -8.25 5.67 -2.11
N SER A 62 -9.29 5.09 -2.68
CA SER A 62 -10.47 4.53 -1.99
C SER A 62 -10.33 3.02 -1.78
N SER A 63 -11.08 2.49 -0.82
CA SER A 63 -11.10 1.06 -0.54
C SER A 63 -11.60 0.26 -1.74
N LEU A 64 -11.00 -0.88 -2.02
CA LEU A 64 -11.31 -1.76 -3.14
C LEU A 64 -12.11 -2.97 -2.67
N GLN A 65 -13.01 -3.46 -3.51
CA GLN A 65 -13.69 -4.74 -3.29
C GLN A 65 -12.74 -5.90 -3.62
N PRO A 66 -12.35 -6.76 -2.65
CA PRO A 66 -11.31 -7.78 -2.84
C PRO A 66 -11.59 -8.74 -4.00
N GLY A 67 -12.83 -9.19 -4.15
CA GLY A 67 -13.24 -10.12 -5.20
C GLY A 67 -13.14 -9.54 -6.63
N SER A 68 -13.17 -8.22 -6.78
CA SER A 68 -13.15 -7.56 -8.10
C SER A 68 -11.77 -7.56 -8.76
N ILE A 69 -10.71 -7.83 -8.00
CA ILE A 69 -9.30 -7.68 -8.41
C ILE A 69 -8.82 -8.91 -9.20
N ARG A 70 -9.46 -10.08 -8.98
CA ARG A 70 -9.02 -11.37 -9.54
C ARG A 70 -8.99 -11.33 -11.07
N GLY A 71 -7.86 -11.71 -11.66
CA GLY A 71 -7.67 -11.80 -13.11
C GLY A 71 -7.65 -10.45 -13.85
N LYS A 72 -7.62 -9.32 -13.13
CA LYS A 72 -7.57 -7.97 -13.72
C LYS A 72 -6.16 -7.52 -14.03
N LEU A 73 -5.16 -7.99 -13.30
CA LEU A 73 -3.76 -7.67 -13.55
C LEU A 73 -3.10 -8.73 -14.44
N ARG A 74 -2.42 -8.29 -15.50
CA ARG A 74 -1.57 -9.12 -16.36
C ARG A 74 -0.17 -8.51 -16.42
N VAL A 75 0.83 -9.33 -16.18
CA VAL A 75 2.24 -8.92 -16.21
C VAL A 75 2.98 -9.81 -17.20
N ARG A 76 3.74 -9.21 -18.12
CA ARG A 76 4.49 -9.92 -19.15
C ARG A 76 5.86 -9.30 -19.36
N GLY A 77 6.91 -10.08 -19.16
CA GLY A 77 8.26 -9.76 -19.60
C GLY A 77 8.43 -10.05 -21.10
N ASN A 78 9.27 -9.29 -21.79
CA ASN A 78 9.58 -9.55 -23.20
C ASN A 78 10.48 -10.78 -23.39
N LYS A 79 11.26 -11.18 -22.38
CA LYS A 79 12.07 -12.40 -22.38
C LYS A 79 11.40 -13.50 -21.53
N SER A 80 10.96 -13.19 -20.31
CA SER A 80 10.35 -14.17 -19.39
C SER A 80 8.90 -14.54 -19.74
N GLY A 81 8.28 -13.84 -20.68
CA GLY A 81 6.90 -14.13 -21.10
C GLY A 81 5.88 -13.78 -20.02
N LYS A 82 4.78 -14.54 -19.95
CA LYS A 82 3.68 -14.28 -19.01
C LYS A 82 4.09 -14.63 -17.58
N ALA A 83 4.12 -13.64 -16.69
CA ALA A 83 4.42 -13.87 -15.28
C ALA A 83 3.21 -14.47 -14.56
N LYS A 84 3.44 -15.56 -13.82
CA LYS A 84 2.52 -16.11 -12.83
C LYS A 84 2.88 -15.55 -11.46
N GLY A 85 1.90 -15.35 -10.59
CA GLY A 85 2.17 -14.75 -9.28
C GLY A 85 0.96 -14.69 -8.38
N LYS A 86 1.19 -14.23 -7.15
CA LYS A 86 0.16 -13.97 -6.15
C LYS A 86 -0.27 -12.51 -6.24
N LEU A 87 -1.57 -12.28 -6.28
CA LEU A 87 -2.18 -10.96 -6.24
C LEU A 87 -2.89 -10.81 -4.90
N VAL A 88 -2.48 -9.81 -4.11
CA VAL A 88 -2.95 -9.61 -2.74
C VAL A 88 -3.45 -8.17 -2.59
N LEU A 89 -4.57 -8.00 -1.89
CA LEU A 89 -5.00 -6.68 -1.41
C LEU A 89 -4.29 -6.43 -0.07
N ALA A 90 -3.56 -5.33 0.03
CA ALA A 90 -2.88 -4.95 1.25
C ALA A 90 -3.87 -4.64 2.38
N ALA A 91 -3.37 -4.59 3.62
CA ALA A 91 -4.17 -4.35 4.82
C ALA A 91 -4.91 -3.00 4.79
N ASP A 92 -4.41 -2.02 4.04
CA ASP A 92 -5.06 -0.73 3.86
C ASP A 92 -6.35 -0.80 3.01
N GLY A 93 -6.65 -1.95 2.39
CA GLY A 93 -7.80 -2.15 1.53
C GLY A 93 -7.77 -1.36 0.21
N LYS A 94 -6.68 -0.63 -0.07
CA LYS A 94 -6.58 0.34 -1.18
C LYS A 94 -5.48 -0.03 -2.18
N THR A 95 -4.49 -0.77 -1.72
CA THR A 95 -3.29 -1.11 -2.47
C THR A 95 -3.32 -2.57 -2.90
N VAL A 96 -3.23 -2.82 -4.20
CA VAL A 96 -3.07 -4.16 -4.75
C VAL A 96 -1.59 -4.41 -5.01
N VAL A 97 -1.08 -5.54 -4.52
CA VAL A 97 0.31 -5.97 -4.68
C VAL A 97 0.34 -7.28 -5.45
N PHE A 98 1.14 -7.32 -6.52
CA PHE A 98 1.45 -8.51 -7.28
C PHE A 98 2.90 -8.91 -7.05
N ARG A 99 3.08 -10.16 -6.63
CA ARG A 99 4.38 -10.80 -6.48
C ARG A 99 4.50 -11.93 -7.49
N SER A 100 5.47 -11.84 -8.38
CA SER A 100 5.78 -12.93 -9.33
C SER A 100 6.30 -14.15 -8.57
N PHE A 101 5.99 -15.35 -9.05
CA PHE A 101 6.56 -16.61 -8.55
C PHE A 101 7.92 -16.93 -9.19
N GLN A 102 8.24 -16.25 -10.28
CA GLN A 102 9.45 -16.45 -11.05
C GLN A 102 10.08 -15.09 -11.32
N ASP A 103 11.40 -15.06 -11.24
CA ASP A 103 12.15 -13.84 -11.48
C ASP A 103 12.04 -13.43 -12.94
N PHE A 104 12.10 -12.13 -13.16
CA PHE A 104 12.20 -11.59 -14.50
C PHE A 104 13.63 -11.76 -15.04
N ALA A 105 13.78 -11.84 -16.36
CA ALA A 105 15.09 -11.89 -16.99
C ALA A 105 15.77 -10.53 -16.89
N ARG A 106 17.08 -10.53 -16.76
CA ARG A 106 17.87 -9.28 -16.66
C ARG A 106 17.82 -8.47 -17.95
N GLY A 107 17.89 -7.15 -17.79
CA GLY A 107 17.79 -6.20 -18.90
C GLY A 107 16.51 -6.36 -19.73
N GLU A 108 15.46 -6.98 -19.18
CA GLU A 108 14.19 -7.16 -19.88
C GLU A 108 13.25 -5.98 -19.65
N MET A 109 12.32 -5.79 -20.57
CA MET A 109 11.23 -4.83 -20.44
C MET A 109 9.96 -5.57 -20.05
N VAL A 110 9.35 -5.13 -18.95
CA VAL A 110 8.14 -5.72 -18.39
C VAL A 110 6.96 -4.81 -18.70
N ARG A 111 5.89 -5.37 -19.26
CA ARG A 111 4.61 -4.69 -19.48
C ARG A 111 3.61 -5.13 -18.43
N VAL A 112 2.96 -4.15 -17.81
CA VAL A 112 1.85 -4.35 -16.87
C VAL A 112 0.57 -3.84 -17.51
N LYS A 113 -0.48 -4.65 -17.47
CA LYS A 113 -1.81 -4.31 -17.96
C LYS A 113 -2.85 -4.58 -16.89
N VAL A 114 -3.52 -3.52 -16.47
CA VAL A 114 -4.71 -3.54 -15.61
C VAL A 114 -5.93 -3.49 -16.53
N ARG A 115 -6.74 -4.55 -16.51
CA ARG A 115 -8.01 -4.58 -17.20
C ARG A 115 -9.04 -3.79 -16.41
N GLU A 116 -9.97 -3.16 -17.12
CA GLU A 116 -11.12 -2.52 -16.51
C GLU A 116 -11.96 -3.47 -15.64
N GLY A 117 -12.71 -2.89 -14.71
CA GLY A 117 -13.68 -3.62 -13.90
C GLY A 117 -13.22 -4.02 -12.50
N ILE A 118 -12.10 -3.49 -12.02
CA ILE A 118 -11.87 -3.40 -10.57
C ILE A 118 -12.95 -2.48 -9.98
N ARG A 119 -13.45 -2.79 -8.80
CA ARG A 119 -14.50 -2.00 -8.13
C ARG A 119 -14.01 -1.44 -6.81
N THR A 120 -14.36 -0.19 -6.52
CA THR A 120 -14.23 0.38 -5.18
C THR A 120 -15.31 -0.18 -4.25
N ALA A 121 -15.14 0.01 -2.95
CA ALA A 121 -16.14 -0.35 -1.93
C ALA A 121 -17.50 0.30 -2.22
N ASP A 122 -17.48 1.54 -2.73
CA ASP A 122 -18.67 2.31 -3.14
C ASP A 122 -19.30 1.84 -4.46
N GLY A 123 -18.75 0.79 -5.08
CA GLY A 123 -19.27 0.19 -6.31
C GLY A 123 -18.78 0.85 -7.61
N GLN A 124 -17.93 1.88 -7.53
CA GLN A 124 -17.40 2.55 -8.72
C GLN A 124 -16.50 1.59 -9.51
N LYS A 125 -16.76 1.47 -10.83
CA LYS A 125 -15.94 0.67 -11.75
C LYS A 125 -14.73 1.48 -12.21
N LEU A 126 -13.53 0.96 -11.96
CA LEU A 126 -12.28 1.57 -12.41
C LEU A 126 -11.99 1.24 -13.88
N GLY A 127 -11.42 2.22 -14.58
CA GLY A 127 -10.89 2.07 -15.93
C GLY A 127 -9.64 1.18 -15.97
N GLY A 128 -9.29 0.72 -17.17
CA GLY A 128 -8.05 -0.01 -17.40
C GLY A 128 -6.85 0.91 -17.58
N MET A 129 -5.64 0.38 -17.37
CA MET A 129 -4.38 1.09 -17.62
C MET A 129 -3.31 0.10 -18.08
N GLN A 130 -2.32 0.59 -18.82
CA GLN A 130 -1.11 -0.17 -19.11
C GLN A 130 0.13 0.72 -18.97
N TRP A 131 1.23 0.13 -18.53
CA TRP A 131 2.54 0.77 -18.55
C TRP A 131 3.64 -0.27 -18.70
N ARG A 132 4.88 0.21 -18.82
CA ARG A 132 6.07 -0.62 -18.88
C ARG A 132 7.20 -0.05 -18.04
N PHE A 133 8.17 -0.90 -17.71
CA PHE A 133 9.42 -0.53 -17.05
C PHE A 133 10.54 -1.47 -17.49
N TYR A 134 11.77 -1.12 -17.16
CA TYR A 134 12.99 -1.78 -17.60
C TYR A 134 13.80 -2.27 -16.41
N LEU A 135 14.23 -3.53 -16.48
CA LEU A 135 15.02 -4.14 -15.42
C LEU A 135 16.51 -3.86 -15.58
N SER A 136 17.22 -3.89 -14.47
CA SER A 136 18.68 -3.86 -14.46
C SER A 136 19.26 -5.10 -15.16
N ASP A 137 20.34 -4.89 -15.89
CA ASP A 137 21.20 -5.92 -16.46
C ASP A 137 22.28 -6.38 -15.47
N MET A 138 22.53 -5.59 -14.41
CA MET A 138 23.57 -5.86 -13.43
C MET A 138 23.30 -7.16 -12.67
N ASN A 139 24.35 -7.96 -12.54
CA ASN A 139 24.37 -9.13 -11.69
C ASN A 139 24.26 -8.60 -10.25
N GLN A 140 23.10 -8.70 -9.62
CA GLN A 140 23.01 -8.59 -8.16
C GLN A 140 23.66 -9.87 -7.59
N THR A 141 24.98 -9.97 -7.73
CA THR A 141 25.78 -10.90 -6.95
C THR A 141 25.59 -10.47 -5.52
N ASN A 142 24.88 -11.30 -4.77
CA ASN A 142 24.72 -11.16 -3.34
C ASN A 142 26.12 -11.30 -2.70
N GLU A 143 26.93 -10.24 -2.72
CA GLU A 143 28.18 -10.14 -1.96
C GLU A 143 27.88 -9.90 -0.46
N THR A 144 26.93 -10.65 0.09
CA THR A 144 26.74 -10.77 1.54
C THR A 144 27.69 -11.80 2.16
N THR A 145 28.51 -12.50 1.37
CA THR A 145 29.43 -13.54 1.86
C THR A 145 30.86 -13.06 2.13
N LYS A 146 31.11 -11.75 2.29
CA LYS A 146 32.42 -11.22 2.75
C LYS A 146 32.31 -10.02 3.69
N ARG A 147 31.20 -9.86 4.42
CA ARG A 147 31.30 -9.09 5.67
C ARG A 147 32.05 -9.97 6.67
N LYS A 148 33.35 -9.70 6.79
CA LYS A 148 34.18 -10.10 7.92
C LYS A 148 33.35 -9.87 9.19
N PRO A 149 33.06 -10.90 10.02
CA PRO A 149 32.50 -10.67 11.34
C PRO A 149 33.51 -9.78 12.07
N SER A 150 33.19 -8.49 12.12
CA SER A 150 33.98 -7.46 12.80
C SER A 150 33.09 -6.83 13.85
N LEU A 151 32.59 -7.70 14.70
CA LEU A 151 32.30 -7.44 16.09
C LEU A 151 32.64 -8.75 16.78
N SER A 152 33.76 -8.74 17.46
CA SER A 152 34.25 -9.80 18.32
C SER A 152 33.13 -10.25 19.26
N GLU A 153 32.78 -11.53 19.20
CA GLU A 153 31.89 -12.22 20.16
C GLU A 153 32.52 -12.34 21.56
N GLU A 154 33.68 -11.71 21.82
CA GLU A 154 34.42 -11.81 23.08
C GLU A 154 33.96 -10.83 24.18
N GLU A 155 33.04 -9.88 23.91
CA GLU A 155 32.60 -8.89 24.91
C GLU A 155 31.15 -9.10 25.42
N LEU A 156 30.65 -10.35 25.42
CA LEU A 156 29.35 -10.72 26.00
C LEU A 156 29.45 -11.79 27.10
N THR A 157 30.60 -11.89 27.79
CA THR A 157 30.76 -12.79 28.94
C THR A 157 30.91 -12.05 30.26
N GLU A 158 29.87 -11.36 30.72
CA GLU A 158 29.72 -11.11 32.18
C GLU A 158 28.31 -10.69 32.66
N ALA A 159 27.39 -10.25 31.78
CA ALA A 159 26.06 -9.78 32.21
C ALA A 159 24.93 -10.85 32.23
N GLU A 160 25.11 -12.04 31.64
CA GLU A 160 24.07 -13.10 31.60
C GLU A 160 24.21 -14.17 32.69
N LYS A 161 25.13 -14.01 33.65
CA LYS A 161 25.34 -15.03 34.70
C LYS A 161 24.36 -14.95 35.89
N GLU A 162 23.36 -14.08 35.88
CA GLU A 162 22.49 -13.86 37.04
C GLU A 162 20.97 -13.84 36.80
N THR A 163 20.45 -14.49 35.74
CA THR A 163 19.02 -14.82 35.67
C THR A 163 18.73 -16.14 36.39
N THR A 164 18.57 -16.04 37.71
CA THR A 164 18.08 -17.15 38.55
C THR A 164 16.61 -17.43 38.20
N ILE A 165 16.35 -18.53 37.49
CA ILE A 165 14.99 -19.06 37.30
C ILE A 165 14.46 -19.52 38.67
N ARG A 166 13.45 -18.85 39.21
CA ARG A 166 12.72 -19.28 40.41
C ARG A 166 11.41 -19.91 40.02
N GLU A 167 11.29 -21.22 40.22
CA GLU A 167 10.03 -21.96 40.06
C GLU A 167 9.18 -21.78 41.32
N LYS A 168 7.97 -21.20 41.17
CA LYS A 168 6.98 -21.13 42.25
C LYS A 168 5.62 -21.54 41.68
N ASN A 169 5.09 -22.65 42.20
CA ASN A 169 3.75 -23.18 41.91
C ASN A 169 3.46 -23.56 40.44
N GLY A 170 4.46 -24.06 39.69
CA GLY A 170 4.24 -24.63 38.35
C GLY A 170 3.87 -23.60 37.26
N VAL A 171 4.07 -22.30 37.53
CA VAL A 171 3.91 -21.23 36.54
C VAL A 171 5.29 -20.62 36.27
N PHE A 172 5.81 -20.88 35.07
CA PHE A 172 7.05 -20.23 34.60
C PHE A 172 6.73 -18.78 34.25
N THR A 173 7.23 -17.85 35.06
CA THR A 173 7.18 -16.42 34.76
C THR A 173 8.58 -16.01 34.28
N LEU A 174 8.69 -15.62 33.02
CA LEU A 174 9.87 -14.95 32.50
C LEU A 174 9.73 -13.48 32.88
N ASP A 175 10.48 -13.04 33.89
CA ASP A 175 10.57 -11.61 34.17
C ASP A 175 11.17 -10.94 32.93
N PRO A 176 10.49 -9.97 32.31
CA PRO A 176 11.04 -9.27 31.17
C PRO A 176 12.34 -8.59 31.62
N PRO A 177 13.42 -8.67 30.83
CA PRO A 177 14.65 -7.96 31.16
C PRO A 177 14.31 -6.47 31.34
N PRO A 178 14.94 -5.78 32.32
CA PRO A 178 14.73 -4.36 32.51
C PRO A 178 15.02 -3.64 31.20
N LEU A 179 14.00 -2.98 30.68
CA LEU A 179 14.09 -2.30 29.39
C LEU A 179 15.15 -1.19 29.49
N PRO A 180 16.15 -1.14 28.60
CA PRO A 180 16.91 0.08 28.39
C PRO A 180 15.93 1.17 27.92
N GLY A 181 16.03 2.35 28.53
CA GLY A 181 15.06 3.44 28.36
C GLY A 181 14.76 3.78 26.89
N ASP A 182 13.48 4.06 26.66
CA ASP A 182 12.89 4.78 25.53
C ASP A 182 13.11 4.24 24.11
N ILE A 183 12.41 3.16 23.73
CA ILE A 183 11.96 3.00 22.34
C ILE A 183 10.53 2.42 22.29
N PHE A 184 9.57 3.24 21.84
CA PHE A 184 8.21 2.83 21.49
C PHE A 184 8.23 1.96 20.22
N TYR A 185 7.81 0.70 20.31
CA TYR A 185 7.52 -0.12 19.12
C TYR A 185 6.06 0.03 18.71
N LEU A 186 5.83 0.54 17.49
CA LEU A 186 4.56 0.41 16.80
C LEU A 186 4.33 -1.07 16.46
N GLN A 187 3.32 -1.68 17.10
CA GLN A 187 2.82 -3.00 16.71
C GLN A 187 2.19 -2.93 15.31
N ASN A 188 2.91 -3.46 14.31
CA ASN A 188 2.35 -3.69 12.99
C ASN A 188 1.49 -4.96 13.01
N ASN A 189 0.18 -4.79 13.10
CA ASN A 189 -0.80 -5.86 12.87
C ASN A 189 -0.80 -6.25 11.39
N VAL A 190 -0.13 -7.36 11.06
CA VAL A 190 -0.26 -8.03 9.75
C VAL A 190 -1.26 -9.18 9.91
N SER A 191 -2.49 -8.97 9.43
CA SER A 191 -3.50 -10.03 9.38
C SER A 191 -3.19 -10.98 8.21
N TYR A 192 -2.72 -12.19 8.51
CA TYR A 192 -2.60 -13.25 7.52
C TYR A 192 -3.97 -13.89 7.31
N LEU A 193 -4.53 -13.78 6.11
CA LEU A 193 -5.64 -14.65 5.71
C LEU A 193 -5.06 -16.01 5.32
N ASN A 194 -5.18 -16.98 6.23
CA ASN A 194 -5.04 -18.41 5.91
C ASN A 194 -6.10 -18.80 4.88
N LEU A 195 -5.69 -19.53 3.85
CA LEU A 195 -6.51 -19.88 2.69
C LEU A 195 -6.77 -21.39 2.57
N ASP A 196 -6.68 -22.13 3.69
CA ASP A 196 -6.84 -23.59 3.72
C ASP A 196 -8.10 -24.09 4.45
N ASP A 197 -8.91 -23.23 5.07
CA ASP A 197 -10.19 -23.64 5.66
C ASP A 197 -11.38 -23.29 4.76
N TYR A 198 -11.64 -24.13 3.76
CA TYR A 198 -12.98 -24.26 3.18
C TYR A 198 -13.28 -25.73 2.88
N HIS A 199 -13.70 -26.45 3.93
CA HIS A 199 -14.49 -27.67 3.78
C HIS A 199 -15.86 -27.28 3.20
N ALA A 200 -16.09 -27.62 1.94
CA ALA A 200 -17.39 -27.51 1.30
C ALA A 200 -18.29 -28.69 1.71
N THR A 201 -19.17 -28.49 2.70
CA THR A 201 -20.30 -29.39 2.94
C THR A 201 -21.48 -28.91 2.09
N PHE A 202 -21.66 -29.53 0.93
CA PHE A 202 -22.80 -29.29 0.05
C PHE A 202 -23.95 -30.20 0.49
N LEU A 203 -24.78 -29.75 1.44
CA LEU A 203 -26.06 -30.42 1.73
C LEU A 203 -27.09 -30.01 0.67
N ARG A 204 -27.25 -30.91 -0.31
CA ARG A 204 -28.27 -30.85 -1.36
C ARG A 204 -29.62 -31.30 -0.77
N GLY A 205 -30.38 -30.36 -0.20
CA GLY A 205 -31.80 -30.55 0.09
C GLY A 205 -32.62 -30.29 -1.16
N GLY A 206 -33.26 -31.33 -1.71
CA GLY A 206 -34.11 -31.21 -2.89
C GLY A 206 -34.90 -32.50 -3.12
N GLN A 207 -36.13 -32.48 -2.60
CA GLN A 207 -37.17 -33.52 -2.58
C GLN A 207 -37.33 -34.34 -3.86
N PHE A 208 -37.44 -35.66 -3.70
CA PHE A 208 -38.18 -36.52 -4.60
C PHE A 208 -39.63 -36.61 -4.11
N VAL A 209 -40.59 -36.31 -4.97
CA VAL A 209 -42.00 -36.70 -4.81
C VAL A 209 -42.27 -37.76 -5.88
N ASN A 210 -42.63 -38.97 -5.43
CA ASN A 210 -43.22 -40.01 -6.26
C ASN A 210 -44.74 -39.84 -6.21
N GLY A 211 -45.36 -39.79 -7.38
CA GLY A 211 -46.79 -39.86 -7.62
C GLY A 211 -47.00 -40.29 -9.06
#